data_AF-A9AXK5-F1
#
_entry.id   AF-A9AXK5-F1
#
_cell.length_a   1.000
_cell.length_b   1.000
_cell.length_c   1.000
_cell.angle_alpha   90.00
_cell.angle_beta   90.00
_cell.angle_gamma   90.00
#
_symmetry.space_group_name_H-M   'P 1'
#
loop_
_entity.id
_entity.type
_entity.pdbx_description
1 polymer ?
#
loop_
_entity_poly.entity_id
_entity_poly.type
_entity_poly.pdbx_seq_one_letter_code
_entity_poly.pdbx_strand_id
1 'polypeptide(L)' 'MSSTYSDEFQRLIDQATSDEAFRQELLDSSNIAETLKNHGFNLTDDELQQVEASASNFQGLGISARGTWL' A
#
# COMPACT_ATOMS: atom_id res chain seq x y z
N MET A 1 -12.17 -18.47 -5.45
CA MET A 1 -10.84 -17.84 -5.51
C MET A 1 -10.46 -17.58 -4.07
N SER A 2 -9.46 -18.29 -3.54
CA SER A 2 -9.01 -18.09 -2.16
C SER A 2 -8.23 -16.80 -2.15
N SER A 3 -8.79 -15.73 -1.60
CA SER A 3 -8.07 -14.48 -1.42
C SER A 3 -6.92 -14.77 -0.46
N THR A 4 -5.69 -14.73 -0.96
CA THR A 4 -4.46 -15.02 -0.21
C THR A 4 -4.18 -13.99 0.90
N TYR A 5 -4.95 -12.90 0.95
CA TYR A 5 -4.76 -11.75 1.83
C TYR A 5 -5.98 -11.52 2.73
N SER A 6 -5.75 -10.90 3.89
CA SER A 6 -6.80 -10.52 4.82
C SER A 6 -7.77 -9.49 4.23
N ASP A 7 -8.97 -9.39 4.81
CA ASP A 7 -9.93 -8.34 4.48
C ASP A 7 -9.35 -6.93 4.72
N GLU A 8 -8.42 -6.77 5.67
CA GLU A 8 -7.76 -5.49 5.94
C GLU A 8 -6.81 -5.08 4.81
N PHE A 9 -6.03 -6.04 4.29
CA PHE A 9 -5.15 -5.78 3.16
C PHE A 9 -5.93 -5.45 1.89
N GLN A 10 -7.05 -6.12 1.65
CA GLN A 10 -7.93 -5.76 0.52
C GLN A 10 -8.49 -4.34 0.66
N ARG A 11 -8.93 -3.95 1.86
CA ARG A 11 -9.42 -2.60 2.13
C ARG A 11 -8.33 -1.54 1.92
N LEU A 12 -7.09 -1.84 2.29
CA LEU A 12 -5.96 -0.97 2.04
C LEU A 12 -5.73 -0.76 0.54
N ILE A 13 -5.75 -1.84 -0.25
CA ILE A 13 -5.58 -1.79 -1.70
C ILE A 13 -6.71 -0.96 -2.34
N ASP A 14 -7.96 -1.19 -1.93
CA ASP A 14 -9.13 -0.43 -2.41
C ASP A 14 -8.99 1.07 -2.10
N GLN A 15 -8.55 1.40 -0.87
CA GLN A 15 -8.35 2.79 -0.46
C GLN A 15 -7.19 3.44 -1.22
N ALA A 16 -6.04 2.78 -1.35
CA ALA A 16 -4.91 3.29 -2.14
C ALA A 16 -5.20 3.40 -3.64
N THR A 17 -6.14 2.60 -4.15
CA THR A 17 -6.59 2.68 -5.54
C THR A 17 -7.54 3.86 -5.76
N SER A 18 -8.49 4.03 -4.85
CA SER A 18 -9.56 5.04 -4.97
C SER A 18 -9.13 6.44 -4.48
N ASP A 19 -8.21 6.51 -3.53
CA ASP A 19 -7.74 7.74 -2.91
C ASP A 19 -6.26 7.98 -3.24
N GLU A 20 -6.03 8.89 -4.20
CA GLU A 20 -4.69 9.29 -4.61
C GLU A 20 -3.93 10.02 -3.51
N ALA A 21 -4.59 10.77 -2.63
CA ALA A 21 -3.93 11.48 -1.54
C ALA A 21 -3.39 10.49 -0.50
N PHE A 22 -4.20 9.50 -0.12
CA PHE A 22 -3.76 8.40 0.74
C PHE A 22 -2.60 7.61 0.12
N ARG A 23 -2.67 7.31 -1.18
CA ARG A 23 -1.57 6.65 -1.89
C ARG A 23 -0.29 7.47 -1.88
N GLN A 24 -0.37 8.77 -2.15
CA GLN A 24 0.80 9.66 -2.10
C GLN A 24 1.35 9.77 -0.69
N GLU A 25 0.50 9.81 0.34
CA GLU A 25 0.91 9.79 1.74
C GLU A 25 1.67 8.50 2.09
N LEU A 26 1.19 7.33 1.65
CA LEU A 26 1.91 6.06 1.82
C LEU A 26 3.26 6.05 1.11
N LEU A 27 3.32 6.60 -0.11
CA LEU A 27 4.54 6.68 -0.89
C LEU A 27 5.54 7.68 -0.32
N ASP A 28 5.10 8.80 0.26
CA ASP A 28 5.97 9.82 0.86
C ASP A 28 6.35 9.48 2.30
N SER A 29 5.58 8.62 2.95
CA SER A 29 5.82 8.24 4.34
C SER A 29 7.17 7.56 4.52
N SER A 30 7.94 8.08 5.46
CA SER A 30 9.16 7.42 5.95
C SER A 30 8.87 6.18 6.79
N ASN A 31 7.63 5.98 7.22
CA ASN A 31 7.17 4.87 8.04
C ASN A 31 5.76 4.44 7.63
N ILE A 32 5.67 3.59 6.60
CA ILE A 32 4.40 3.08 6.04
C ILE A 32 3.56 2.38 7.12
N ALA A 33 4.19 1.63 8.01
CA ALA A 33 3.50 0.92 9.10
C ALA A 33 2.73 1.87 10.03
N GLU A 34 3.33 3.00 10.38
CA GLU A 34 2.71 4.01 11.24
C GLU A 34 1.58 4.75 10.52
N THR A 35 1.77 5.11 9.25
CA THR A 35 0.72 5.70 8.42
C THR A 35 -0.49 4.77 8.34
N LEU A 36 -0.28 3.48 8.08
CA LEU A 36 -1.36 2.50 8.01
C LEU A 36 -2.11 2.37 9.34
N LYS A 37 -1.40 2.33 10.47
CA LYS A 37 -2.02 2.34 11.80
C LYS A 37 -2.84 3.60 12.07
N ASN A 38 -2.36 4.77 11.65
CA ASN A 38 -3.09 6.04 11.79
C ASN A 38 -4.41 6.04 10.99
N HIS A 39 -4.42 5.34 9.85
CA HIS A 39 -5.62 5.11 9.04
C HIS A 39 -6.49 3.93 9.51
N GLY A 40 -6.10 3.27 10.61
CA GLY A 40 -6.86 2.18 11.22
C GLY A 40 -6.66 0.81 10.55
N PHE A 41 -5.62 0.65 9.72
CA PHE A 41 -5.22 -0.64 9.17
C PHE A 41 -4.27 -1.36 10.12
N ASN A 42 -4.57 -2.62 10.41
CA ASN A 42 -3.74 -3.47 11.23
C ASN A 42 -3.31 -4.73 10.45
N LEU A 43 -2.34 -4.52 9.55
CA LEU A 43 -1.77 -5.59 8.74
C LEU A 43 -0.83 -6.50 9.55
N THR A 44 -0.66 -7.73 9.07
CA THR A 44 0.44 -8.61 9.52
C THR A 44 1.79 -8.12 8.99
N ASP A 45 2.89 -8.54 9.60
CA ASP A 45 4.24 -8.19 9.15
C ASP A 45 4.49 -8.60 7.68
N ASP A 46 3.99 -9.76 7.26
CA ASP A 46 4.11 -10.24 5.86
C ASP A 46 3.35 -9.32 4.88
N GLU A 47 2.13 -8.89 5.24
CA GLU A 47 1.31 -7.98 4.43
C GLU A 47 1.92 -6.59 4.37
N LEU A 48 2.42 -6.08 5.50
CA LEU A 48 3.11 -4.80 5.57
C LEU A 48 4.35 -4.80 4.66
N GLN A 49 5.16 -5.86 4.70
CA GLN A 49 6.35 -5.98 3.87
C GLN A 49 6.01 -5.94 2.37
N GLN A 50 4.85 -6.48 1.97
CA GLN A 50 4.39 -6.35 0.59
C GLN A 50 4.03 -4.90 0.23
N VAL A 51 3.32 -4.18 1.12
CA VAL A 51 3.01 -2.75 0.88
C VAL A 51 4.29 -1.93 0.75
N GLU A 52 5.27 -2.15 1.64
CA GLU A 52 6.55 -1.45 1.61
C GLU A 52 7.34 -1.74 0.33
N ALA A 53 7.34 -3.00 -0.12
CA ALA A 53 7.97 -3.40 -1.38
C ALA A 53 7.29 -2.75 -2.59
N SER A 54 5.95 -2.74 -2.65
CA SER A 54 5.20 -2.12 -3.73
C SER A 54 5.38 -0.59 -3.74
N ALA A 55 5.39 0.07 -2.58
CA ALA A 55 5.66 1.50 -2.44
C ALA A 55 7.09 1.88 -2.89
N SER A 56 8.09 1.10 -2.46
CA SER A 56 9.49 1.30 -2.86
C SER A 56 9.71 1.09 -4.36
N ASN A 57 9.05 0.08 -4.95
CA ASN A 57 9.07 -0.13 -6.41
C ASN A 57 8.46 1.05 -7.17
N PHE A 58 7.42 1.69 -6.63
CA PHE A 58 6.79 2.87 -7.22
C PHE A 58 7.74 4.08 -7.23
N GLN A 59 8.49 4.30 -6.16
CA GLN A 59 9.49 5.37 -6.07
C GLN A 59 10.69 5.13 -6.98
N GLY A 60 11.13 3.87 -7.13
CA GLY A 60 12.24 3.49 -8.01
C GLY A 60 11.92 3.64 -9.51
N LEU A 61 10.64 3.53 -9.88
CA LEU A 61 10.14 3.77 -11.23
C LEU A 61 9.81 5.26 -11.43
N GLY A 62 10.84 6.11 -11.41
CA GLY A 62 10.72 7.53 -11.73
C GLY A 62 9.94 7.73 -13.05
N ILE A 63 8.67 8.12 -12.94
CA ILE A 63 7.80 8.58 -14.02
C ILE A 63 7.83 7.69 -15.27
N SER A 64 7.23 6.50 -15.26
CA SER A 64 6.64 5.84 -16.46
C SER A 64 6.05 4.46 -16.13
N ALA A 65 5.03 4.39 -15.29
CA ALA A 65 4.18 3.21 -15.28
C ALA A 65 2.74 3.63 -14.98
N ARG A 66 1.92 3.75 -16.03
CA ARG A 66 0.45 3.59 -15.94
C ARG A 66 0.12 2.10 -15.67
N GLY A 67 0.92 1.42 -14.86
CA GLY A 67 0.89 -0.01 -14.63
C GLY A 67 0.40 -0.24 -13.22
N THR A 68 -0.86 -0.67 -13.14
CA THR A 68 -1.50 -1.43 -12.06
C THR A 68 -0.63 -1.70 -10.84
N TRP A 69 -1.03 -1.12 -9.71
CA TRP A 69 -0.67 -1.59 -8.38
C TRP A 69 -1.04 -3.06 -8.24
N LEU A 70 -0.05 -3.94 -8.05
CA LEU A 70 -0.09 -5.24 -7.36
C LEU A 70 1.38 -5.65 -7.11
#